data_AF-A0A2I0K185-F1
#
_entry.id   AF-A0A2I0K185-F1
#
_cell.length_a   1.000
_cell.length_b   1.000
_cell.length_c   1.000
_cell.angle_alpha   90.00
_cell.angle_beta   90.00
_cell.angle_gamma   90.00
#
_symmetry.space_group_name_H-M   'P 1'
#
loop_
_entity.id
_entity.type
_entity.pdbx_description
1 polymer ?
#
loop_
_entity_poly.entity_id
_entity_poly.type
_entity_poly.pdbx_seq_one_letter_code
_entity_poly.pdbx_strand_id
1 'polypeptide(L)'
;MKPRVASRASTALLFALLLISSAQSFYLPGVAPRDFSRGDPLPVKVNKLSSTKTQLPYDYYYLKYCKPPKIVNSAENLGEVLRGDRIENSVFT
;
A
#
# COMPACT_ATOMS: atom_id res chain seq x y z
N MET A 1 1.91 -55.96 -22.00
CA MET A 1 3.00 -55.12 -21.48
C MET A 1 2.92 -53.73 -22.11
N LYS A 2 2.28 -52.74 -21.44
CA LYS A 2 2.30 -51.33 -21.87
C LYS A 2 3.46 -50.60 -21.16
N PRO A 3 4.17 -49.67 -21.82
CA PRO A 3 5.54 -49.35 -21.47
C PRO A 3 5.62 -48.39 -20.27
N ARG A 4 6.61 -48.60 -19.39
CA ARG A 4 7.02 -47.70 -18.28
C ARG A 4 7.50 -46.30 -18.74
N VAL A 5 7.40 -46.00 -20.04
CA VAL A 5 7.93 -44.80 -20.70
C VAL A 5 7.05 -43.57 -20.41
N ALA A 6 5.73 -43.71 -20.38
CA ALA A 6 4.82 -42.59 -20.09
C ALA A 6 5.04 -42.00 -18.69
N SER A 7 5.30 -42.85 -17.69
CA SER A 7 5.58 -42.41 -16.31
C SER A 7 6.90 -41.64 -16.19
N ARG A 8 7.94 -42.06 -16.91
CA ARG A 8 9.25 -41.37 -16.93
C ARG A 8 9.23 -40.06 -17.71
N ALA A 9 8.45 -40.00 -18.79
CA ALA A 9 8.27 -38.78 -19.57
C ALA A 9 7.49 -37.73 -18.76
N SER A 10 6.43 -38.14 -18.05
CA SER A 10 5.67 -37.25 -17.17
C SER A 10 6.50 -36.71 -16.01
N THR A 11 7.36 -37.52 -15.38
CA THR A 11 8.23 -37.04 -14.30
C THR A 11 9.30 -36.08 -14.80
N ALA A 12 9.89 -36.33 -15.97
CA ALA A 12 10.84 -35.42 -16.60
C ALA A 12 10.18 -34.06 -16.96
N LEU A 13 8.95 -34.10 -17.47
CA LEU A 13 8.20 -32.89 -17.80
C LEU A 13 7.86 -32.05 -16.56
N LEU A 14 7.43 -32.70 -15.46
CA LEU A 14 7.19 -32.03 -14.17
C LEU A 14 8.46 -31.36 -13.62
N PHE A 15 9.61 -32.02 -13.73
CA PHE A 15 10.89 -31.46 -13.30
C PHE A 15 11.31 -30.26 -14.14
N ALA A 16 11.10 -30.33 -15.47
CA ALA A 16 11.34 -29.20 -16.36
C ALA A 16 10.42 -28.00 -16.05
N LEU A 17 9.15 -28.23 -15.74
CA LEU A 17 8.19 -27.19 -15.34
C LEU A 17 8.60 -26.51 -14.02
N LEU A 18 9.15 -27.25 -13.05
CA LEU A 18 9.66 -26.69 -11.79
C LEU A 18 10.90 -25.81 -12.01
N LEU A 19 11.79 -26.20 -12.93
CA LEU A 19 12.99 -25.42 -13.27
C LEU A 19 12.68 -24.08 -13.96
N ILE A 20 11.52 -23.98 -14.62
CA ILE A 20 11.04 -22.75 -15.29
C ILE A 20 10.28 -21.85 -14.31
N SER A 21 9.93 -22.34 -13.12
CA SER A 21 9.19 -21.57 -12.12
C SER A 21 10.13 -20.63 -11.33
N SER A 22 10.55 -19.54 -11.95
CA SER A 22 11.19 -18.42 -11.24
C SER A 22 10.13 -17.37 -10.90
N ALA A 23 9.76 -17.23 -9.63
CA ALA A 23 8.92 -16.15 -9.14
C ALA A 23 9.79 -15.08 -8.47
N GLN A 24 9.70 -13.83 -8.94
CA GLN A 24 10.22 -12.68 -8.22
C GLN A 24 9.12 -12.21 -7.26
N SER A 25 9.32 -12.45 -5.97
CA SER A 25 8.42 -11.96 -4.93
C SER A 25 9.23 -11.19 -3.90
N PHE A 26 8.59 -10.19 -3.31
CA PHE A 26 9.14 -9.42 -2.21
C PHE A 26 8.06 -9.29 -1.15
N TYR A 27 8.45 -9.53 0.11
CA TYR A 27 7.57 -9.27 1.24
C TYR A 27 7.52 -7.78 1.49
N LEU A 28 6.32 -7.20 1.57
CA LEU A 28 6.17 -5.82 1.98
C LEU A 28 6.41 -5.70 3.49
N PRO A 29 7.53 -5.09 3.93
CA PRO A 29 7.75 -4.88 5.35
C PRO A 29 6.60 -4.02 5.91
N GLY A 30 6.07 -4.43 7.05
CA GLY A 30 5.12 -3.59 7.79
C GLY A 30 5.76 -2.27 8.19
N VAL A 31 4.93 -1.24 8.37
CA VAL A 31 5.36 0.06 8.90
C VAL A 31 5.41 -0.04 10.42
N ALA A 32 6.58 0.22 11.01
CA ALA A 32 6.67 0.30 12.47
C ALA A 32 5.89 1.53 12.99
N PRO A 33 5.20 1.41 14.13
CA PRO A 33 4.56 2.55 14.75
C PRO A 33 5.59 3.61 15.15
N ARG A 34 5.18 4.87 15.13
CA ARG A 34 5.97 6.00 15.65
C ARG A 34 5.63 6.20 17.12
N ASP A 35 6.62 6.07 17.98
CA ASP A 35 6.50 6.40 19.39
C ASP A 35 6.72 7.90 19.61
N PHE A 36 5.91 8.50 20.50
CA PHE A 36 5.99 9.90 20.89
C PHE A 36 6.15 9.99 22.41
N SER A 37 7.06 10.86 22.84
CA SER A 37 7.26 11.22 24.24
C SER A 37 6.44 12.45 24.60
N ARG A 38 6.25 12.68 25.91
CA ARG A 38 5.60 13.90 26.39
C ARG A 38 6.41 15.13 25.97
N GLY A 39 5.76 16.05 25.27
CA GLY A 39 6.39 17.28 24.77
C GLY A 39 6.88 17.19 23.32
N ASP A 40 6.81 16.01 22.69
CA ASP A 40 7.15 15.86 21.28
C ASP A 40 6.10 16.54 20.39
N PRO A 41 6.51 17.14 19.26
CA PRO A 41 5.59 17.69 18.29
C PRO A 41 4.77 16.56 17.64
N LEU A 42 3.45 16.75 17.49
CA LEU A 42 2.54 15.77 16.93
C LEU A 42 1.94 16.29 15.62
N PRO A 43 2.60 16.04 14.47
CA PRO A 43 2.12 16.54 13.20
C PRO A 43 0.74 15.96 12.85
N VAL A 44 -0.27 16.81 12.84
CA VAL A 44 -1.64 16.42 12.46
C VAL A 44 -1.76 16.48 10.94
N LYS A 45 -2.20 15.37 10.35
CA LYS A 45 -2.36 15.21 8.90
C LYS A 45 -3.83 15.02 8.53
N VAL A 46 -4.14 15.29 7.27
CA VAL A 46 -5.49 15.18 6.69
C VAL A 46 -5.44 14.28 5.46
N ASN A 47 -6.56 13.67 5.08
CA ASN A 47 -6.64 12.78 3.91
C ASN A 47 -7.74 13.24 2.94
N LYS A 48 -9.00 12.90 3.25
CA LYS A 48 -10.15 13.12 2.36
C LYS A 48 -11.43 13.39 3.12
N LEU A 49 -12.39 14.02 2.46
CA LEU A 49 -13.76 14.21 2.96
C LEU A 49 -14.61 13.05 2.46
N SER A 50 -15.12 12.24 3.38
CA SER A 50 -16.09 11.18 3.11
C SER A 50 -17.49 11.58 3.57
N SER A 51 -18.52 11.15 2.84
CA SER A 51 -19.92 11.35 3.21
C SER A 51 -20.69 10.04 3.08
N THR A 52 -21.75 9.87 3.87
CA THR A 52 -22.67 8.74 3.72
C THR A 52 -23.58 8.88 2.50
N LYS A 53 -23.63 10.08 1.90
CA LYS A 53 -24.49 10.38 0.73
C LYS A 53 -23.78 10.18 -0.60
N THR A 54 -22.46 10.36 -0.65
CA THR A 54 -21.68 10.29 -1.89
C THR A 54 -20.71 9.12 -1.84
N GLN A 55 -20.63 8.36 -2.94
CA GLN A 55 -19.74 7.20 -3.02
C GLN A 55 -18.27 7.60 -3.18
N LEU A 56 -18.02 8.77 -3.79
CA LEU A 56 -16.67 9.27 -4.03
C LEU A 56 -16.28 10.31 -2.96
N PRO A 57 -15.08 10.18 -2.38
CA PRO A 57 -14.54 11.17 -1.46
C PRO A 57 -14.04 12.42 -2.21
N TYR A 58 -14.02 13.55 -1.53
CA TYR A 58 -13.41 14.80 -2.02
C TYR A 58 -12.05 15.05 -1.36
N ASP A 59 -11.20 15.83 -2.03
CA ASP A 59 -9.96 16.34 -1.42
C ASP A 59 -10.29 17.10 -0.12
N TYR A 60 -9.46 16.97 0.92
CA TYR A 60 -9.73 17.57 2.23
C TYR A 60 -10.03 19.08 2.16
N TYR A 61 -9.25 19.80 1.34
CA TYR A 61 -9.35 21.24 1.15
C TYR A 61 -10.30 21.70 0.03
N TYR A 62 -11.19 20.79 -0.42
CA TYR A 62 -12.29 21.11 -1.34
C TYR A 62 -13.27 22.11 -0.71
N LEU A 63 -13.59 21.90 0.57
CA LEU A 63 -14.32 22.87 1.37
C LEU A 63 -13.37 24.00 1.83
N LYS A 64 -13.92 25.19 2.07
CA LYS A 64 -13.18 26.40 2.43
C LYS A 64 -12.68 26.40 3.90
N TYR A 65 -11.98 25.34 4.29
CA TYR A 65 -11.30 25.25 5.59
C TYR A 65 -10.01 26.09 5.61
N CYS A 66 -9.47 26.28 6.82
CA CYS A 66 -8.16 26.90 6.99
C CYS A 66 -7.07 26.03 6.33
N LYS A 67 -6.24 26.65 5.48
CA LYS A 67 -5.15 25.97 4.77
C LYS A 67 -3.81 26.39 5.36
N PRO A 68 -2.83 25.48 5.47
CA PRO A 68 -1.48 25.86 5.81
C PRO A 68 -0.88 26.74 4.69
N PRO A 69 0.16 27.54 4.98
CA PRO A 69 0.81 28.38 3.97
C PRO A 69 1.31 27.60 2.76
N LYS A 70 1.71 26.35 2.98
CA LYS A 70 2.11 25.39 1.96
C LYS A 70 1.49 24.03 2.25
N ILE A 71 0.85 23.45 1.24
CA ILE A 71 0.35 22.08 1.27
C ILE A 71 1.48 21.16 0.82
N VAL A 72 1.79 20.16 1.64
CA VAL A 72 2.82 19.16 1.44
C VAL A 72 2.16 17.79 1.56
N ASN A 73 2.38 16.94 0.56
CA ASN A 73 1.89 15.57 0.56
C ASN A 73 2.87 14.64 1.30
N SER A 74 2.37 13.69 2.08
CA SER A 74 3.19 12.78 2.87
C SER A 74 2.54 11.41 2.97
N ALA A 75 2.80 10.53 2.01
CA ALA A 75 2.43 9.12 2.11
C ALA A 75 3.40 8.39 3.04
N GLU A 76 2.90 7.71 4.08
CA GLU A 76 3.73 7.04 5.08
C GLU A 76 4.04 5.59 4.69
N ASN A 77 3.19 4.96 3.87
CA ASN A 77 3.38 3.57 3.48
C ASN A 77 2.88 3.25 2.07
N LEU A 78 3.36 2.13 1.53
CA LEU A 78 2.98 1.69 0.19
C LEU A 78 1.48 1.41 0.06
N GLY A 79 0.83 0.91 1.12
CA GLY A 79 -0.61 0.63 1.11
C GLY A 79 -1.46 1.89 0.95
N GLU A 80 -1.03 3.03 1.50
CA GLU A 80 -1.66 4.35 1.28
C GLU A 80 -1.49 4.81 -0.16
N VAL A 81 -0.29 4.63 -0.72
CA VAL A 81 -0.01 4.97 -2.13
C VAL A 81 -0.89 4.15 -3.07
N LEU A 82 -0.97 2.82 -2.86
CA LEU A 82 -1.77 1.92 -3.70
C LEU A 82 -3.28 2.18 -3.57
N ARG A 83 -3.74 2.66 -2.41
CA ARG A 83 -5.13 3.09 -2.20
C ARG A 83 -5.42 4.48 -2.75
N GLY A 84 -4.40 5.20 -3.22
CA GLY A 84 -4.52 6.57 -3.71
C GLY A 84 -4.85 7.56 -2.59
N ASP A 85 -4.41 7.29 -1.36
CA ASP A 85 -4.56 8.25 -0.26
C ASP A 85 -3.72 9.50 -0.53
N ARG A 86 -4.31 10.68 -0.28
CA ARG A 86 -3.65 11.98 -0.43
C ARG A 86 -3.48 12.58 0.95
N ILE A 87 -2.50 12.05 1.68
CA ILE A 87 -2.20 12.56 3.02
C ILE A 87 -1.48 13.90 2.91
N GLU A 88 -2.03 14.93 3.51
CA GLU A 88 -1.52 16.31 3.47
C GLU A 88 -1.33 16.86 4.89
N ASN A 89 -0.48 17.88 5.05
CA ASN A 89 -0.30 18.55 6.34
C ASN A 89 -1.52 19.41 6.70
N SER A 90 -1.89 19.40 7.98
CA SER A 90 -2.90 20.31 8.51
C SER A 90 -2.29 21.64 9.01
N VAL A 91 -3.15 22.52 9.54
CA VAL A 91 -2.72 23.74 10.26
C VAL A 91 -2.36 23.48 11.72
N PHE A 92 -2.51 22.24 12.19
CA PHE A 92 -2.28 21.83 13.58
C PHE A 92 -1.01 20.96 13.70
N THR A 93 -0.33 21.08 14.84
CA THR A 93 0.95 20.44 15.17
C THR A 93 1.03 20.08 16.63
#